data_AF-A0A0M3K7V5-F1
#
_entry.id   AF-A0A0M3K7V5-F1
#
_cell.length_a   1.000
_cell.length_b   1.000
_cell.length_c   1.000
_cell.angle_alpha   90.00
_cell.angle_beta   90.00
_cell.angle_gamma   90.00
#
_symmetry.space_group_name_H-M   'P 1'
#
loop_
_entity.id
_entity.type
_entity.pdbx_description
1 polymer ?
#
loop_
_entity_poly.entity_id
_entity_poly.type
_entity_poly.pdbx_seq_one_letter_code
_entity_poly.pdbx_strand_id
1 'polypeptide(L)'
;MISVYNICLDAWSRVVESTLYPQVVELIDLRDIGTPEQQRLLKSHLATVICKKNIVDLLFKKVEDYTLQYLFRIPDNVTLPEDVCNLMVNEQEDEHGELERRVKNLKKEIADIRVESNLLDDEIKLAEGVLKVLKTIRKCRAELGTKPEAECRIHQ
;
A
#
# COMPACT_ATOMS: atom_id res chain seq x y z
N MET A 1 -23.36 -9.13 -7.72
CA MET A 1 -24.78 -9.57 -7.81
C MET A 1 -25.60 -8.76 -8.79
N ILE A 2 -25.54 -7.41 -8.76
CA ILE A 2 -26.22 -6.54 -9.74
C ILE A 2 -25.91 -6.91 -11.20
N SER A 3 -24.67 -7.30 -11.50
CA SER A 3 -24.27 -7.78 -12.83
C SER A 3 -25.01 -9.06 -13.26
N VAL A 4 -25.11 -10.05 -12.37
CA VAL A 4 -25.79 -11.34 -12.64
C VAL A 4 -27.30 -11.12 -12.79
N TYR A 5 -27.88 -10.27 -11.94
CA TYR A 5 -29.28 -9.88 -12.03
C TYR A 5 -29.60 -9.24 -13.40
N ASN A 6 -28.79 -8.28 -13.84
CA ASN A 6 -28.96 -7.64 -15.14
C ASN A 6 -28.81 -8.62 -16.30
N ILE A 7 -27.84 -9.53 -16.24
CA ILE A 7 -27.66 -10.59 -17.26
C ILE A 7 -28.92 -11.46 -17.38
N CYS A 8 -29.56 -11.81 -16.27
CA CYS A 8 -30.78 -12.61 -16.31
C CYS A 8 -31.99 -11.83 -16.85
N LEU A 9 -32.10 -10.53 -16.57
CA LEU A 9 -33.13 -9.69 -17.18
C LEU A 9 -32.92 -9.52 -18.68
N ASP A 10 -31.67 -9.36 -19.13
CA ASP A 10 -31.33 -9.27 -20.54
C ASP A 10 -31.63 -10.60 -21.25
N ALA A 11 -31.27 -11.73 -20.64
CA ALA A 11 -31.58 -13.06 -21.17
C ALA A 11 -33.09 -13.29 -21.27
N TRP A 12 -33.85 -12.90 -20.24
CA TRP A 12 -35.32 -12.98 -20.26
C TRP A 12 -35.91 -12.12 -21.39
N SER A 13 -35.44 -10.88 -21.53
CA SER A 13 -35.89 -9.97 -22.58
C SER A 13 -35.64 -10.55 -23.98
N ARG A 14 -34.48 -11.18 -24.19
CA ARG A 14 -34.18 -11.89 -25.45
C ARG A 14 -35.11 -13.07 -25.69
N VAL A 15 -35.46 -13.86 -24.67
CA VAL A 15 -36.41 -14.99 -24.79
C VAL A 15 -37.81 -14.47 -25.11
N VAL A 16 -38.20 -13.35 -24.49
CA VAL A 16 -39.48 -12.70 -24.77
C VAL A 16 -39.57 -12.24 -26.22
N GLU A 17 -38.52 -11.61 -26.75
CA GLU A 17 -38.48 -11.13 -28.12
C GLU A 17 -38.39 -12.23 -29.17
N SER A 18 -37.54 -13.23 -28.95
CA SER A 18 -37.23 -14.26 -29.94
C SER A 18 -38.23 -15.42 -29.97
N THR A 19 -38.86 -15.74 -28.84
CA THR A 19 -39.63 -16.98 -28.68
C THR A 19 -41.06 -16.73 -28.24
N LEU A 20 -41.27 -16.02 -27.12
CA LEU A 20 -42.63 -15.83 -26.57
C LEU A 20 -43.49 -14.90 -27.41
N TYR A 21 -42.95 -13.75 -27.84
CA TYR A 21 -43.72 -12.78 -28.62
C TYR A 21 -44.23 -13.37 -29.95
N PRO A 22 -43.40 -14.03 -30.78
CA PRO A 22 -43.88 -14.69 -32.00
C PRO A 22 -44.98 -15.72 -31.74
N GLN A 23 -44.83 -16.57 -30.72
CA GLN A 23 -45.82 -17.60 -30.39
C GLN A 23 -47.15 -17.02 -29.90
N VAL A 24 -47.11 -15.96 -29.10
CA VAL A 24 -48.33 -15.27 -28.62
C VAL A 24 -49.07 -14.61 -29.78
N VAL A 25 -48.34 -14.03 -30.72
CA VAL A 25 -48.91 -13.43 -31.93
C VAL A 25 -49.57 -14.49 -32.81
N GLU A 26 -48.94 -15.66 -32.96
CA GLU A 26 -49.45 -16.79 -33.74
C GLU A 26 -50.69 -17.44 -33.10
N LEU A 27 -50.70 -17.62 -31.78
CA LEU A 27 -51.78 -18.29 -31.03
C LEU A 27 -53.07 -17.48 -30.95
N ILE A 28 -52.97 -16.15 -30.85
CA ILE A 28 -54.13 -15.27 -30.66
C ILE A 28 -54.60 -14.68 -32.00
N ASP A 29 -53.98 -15.09 -33.11
CA ASP A 29 -54.19 -14.54 -34.46
C ASP A 29 -54.18 -13.01 -34.45
N LEU A 30 -53.25 -12.43 -33.66
CA LEU A 30 -53.06 -10.98 -33.50
C LEU A 30 -52.45 -10.32 -34.74
N ARG A 31 -52.51 -10.97 -35.91
CA ARG A 31 -52.02 -10.42 -37.16
C ARG A 31 -52.68 -9.08 -37.51
N ASP A 32 -53.90 -8.85 -37.00
CA ASP A 32 -54.70 -7.64 -37.22
C ASP A 32 -54.89 -6.71 -35.99
N ILE A 33 -54.36 -7.06 -34.82
CA ILE A 33 -54.35 -6.14 -33.65
C ILE A 33 -52.92 -5.58 -33.57
N GLY A 34 -52.63 -4.49 -34.25
CA GLY A 34 -52.93 -3.15 -33.75
C GLY A 34 -51.66 -2.30 -33.92
N THR A 35 -51.77 -0.98 -33.80
CA THR A 35 -50.68 -0.03 -34.08
C THR A 35 -49.33 -0.47 -33.48
N PRO A 36 -48.17 -0.10 -34.09
CA PRO A 36 -46.84 -0.48 -33.59
C PRO A 36 -46.61 -0.13 -32.11
N GLU A 37 -47.38 0.80 -31.55
CA GLU A 37 -47.43 1.13 -30.13
C GLU A 37 -47.97 -0.02 -29.27
N GLN A 38 -49.06 -0.67 -29.68
CA GLN A 38 -49.67 -1.79 -28.94
C GLN A 38 -48.75 -3.02 -28.92
N GLN A 39 -48.04 -3.26 -30.02
CA GLN A 39 -47.01 -4.31 -30.10
C GLN A 39 -45.85 -4.07 -29.14
N ARG A 40 -45.38 -2.82 -29.05
CA ARG A 40 -44.34 -2.42 -28.06
C ARG A 40 -44.84 -2.58 -26.63
N LEU A 41 -46.09 -2.20 -26.37
CA LEU A 41 -46.70 -2.30 -25.05
C LEU A 41 -46.84 -3.75 -24.60
N LEU A 42 -47.24 -4.66 -25.50
CA LEU A 42 -47.32 -6.09 -25.22
C LEU A 42 -45.94 -6.70 -24.94
N LYS A 43 -44.93 -6.38 -25.74
CA LYS A 43 -43.53 -6.82 -25.49
C LYS A 43 -43.02 -6.36 -24.13
N SER A 44 -43.23 -5.07 -23.82
CA SER A 44 -42.87 -4.50 -22.52
C SER A 44 -43.62 -5.18 -21.37
N HIS A 45 -44.90 -5.50 -21.56
CA HIS A 45 -45.68 -6.19 -20.55
C HIS A 45 -45.17 -7.62 -20.32
N LEU A 46 -44.89 -8.37 -21.37
CA LEU A 46 -44.32 -9.73 -21.29
C LEU A 46 -42.93 -9.72 -20.64
N ALA A 47 -42.08 -8.75 -20.97
CA ALA A 47 -40.78 -8.58 -20.34
C ALA A 47 -40.90 -8.29 -18.84
N THR A 48 -41.89 -7.48 -18.44
CA THR A 48 -42.12 -7.12 -17.03
C THR A 48 -42.89 -8.17 -16.23
N VAL A 49 -43.49 -9.19 -16.85
CA VAL A 49 -44.19 -10.29 -16.14
C VAL A 49 -43.28 -10.98 -15.14
N ILE A 50 -42.01 -11.20 -15.47
CA ILE A 50 -41.07 -11.87 -14.57
C ILE A 50 -40.77 -11.00 -13.34
N CYS A 51 -40.80 -9.68 -13.50
CA CYS A 51 -40.60 -8.72 -12.41
C CYS A 51 -41.88 -8.49 -11.59
N LYS A 52 -43.06 -8.93 -12.06
CA LYS A 52 -44.30 -8.77 -11.30
C LYS A 52 -44.22 -9.58 -9.99
N LYS A 53 -44.64 -8.93 -8.90
CA LYS A 53 -44.66 -9.48 -7.54
C LYS A 53 -43.27 -9.70 -6.90
N ASN A 54 -42.21 -9.07 -7.42
CA ASN A 54 -40.84 -9.10 -6.86
C ASN A 54 -40.28 -10.53 -6.64
N ILE A 55 -40.78 -11.52 -7.40
CA ILE A 55 -40.38 -12.93 -7.25
C ILE A 55 -38.90 -13.09 -7.62
N VAL A 56 -38.48 -12.44 -8.70
CA VAL A 56 -37.08 -12.44 -9.16
C VAL A 56 -36.19 -11.81 -8.11
N ASP A 57 -36.56 -10.65 -7.57
CA ASP A 57 -35.77 -10.00 -6.51
C ASP A 57 -35.61 -10.89 -5.28
N LEU A 58 -36.70 -11.56 -4.87
CA LEU A 58 -36.66 -12.49 -3.74
C LEU A 58 -35.76 -13.71 -4.02
N LEU A 59 -35.84 -14.26 -5.24
CA LEU A 59 -35.00 -15.39 -5.66
C LEU A 59 -33.53 -14.98 -5.70
N PHE A 60 -33.21 -13.84 -6.29
CA PHE A 60 -31.84 -13.33 -6.35
C PHE A 60 -31.30 -13.03 -4.96
N LYS A 61 -32.11 -12.46 -4.06
CA LYS A 61 -31.70 -12.25 -2.67
C LYS A 61 -31.35 -13.57 -1.98
N LYS A 62 -32.17 -14.62 -2.15
CA LYS A 62 -31.84 -15.94 -1.61
C LYS A 62 -30.56 -16.51 -2.22
N VAL A 63 -30.40 -16.41 -3.54
CA VAL A 63 -29.18 -16.86 -4.21
C VAL A 63 -27.96 -16.09 -3.70
N GLU A 64 -28.08 -14.78 -3.45
CA GLU A 64 -27.05 -13.96 -2.81
C GLU A 64 -26.65 -14.54 -1.46
N ASP A 65 -27.65 -14.74 -0.60
CA ASP A 65 -27.44 -15.26 0.76
C ASP A 65 -26.73 -16.61 0.73
N TYR A 66 -27.18 -17.55 -0.12
CA TYR A 66 -26.53 -18.86 -0.27
C TYR A 66 -25.11 -18.74 -0.82
N THR A 67 -24.91 -17.89 -1.82
CA THR A 67 -23.61 -17.74 -2.48
C THR A 67 -22.58 -17.12 -1.54
N LEU A 68 -23.00 -16.13 -0.74
CA LEU A 68 -22.15 -15.52 0.29
C LEU A 68 -21.91 -16.47 1.46
N GLN A 69 -22.88 -17.30 1.85
CA GLN A 69 -22.72 -18.20 2.98
C GLN A 69 -21.86 -19.43 2.69
N TYR A 70 -21.94 -19.98 1.47
CA TYR A 70 -21.38 -21.30 1.17
C TYR A 70 -20.31 -21.33 0.08
N LEU A 71 -20.31 -20.38 -0.86
CA LEU A 71 -19.40 -20.37 -2.01
C LEU A 71 -18.24 -19.41 -1.83
N PHE A 72 -18.52 -18.18 -1.43
CA PHE A 72 -17.51 -17.13 -1.23
C PHE A 72 -17.18 -16.88 0.25
N ARG A 73 -17.60 -17.77 1.16
CA ARG A 73 -17.21 -17.71 2.56
C ARG A 73 -15.93 -18.50 2.77
N ILE A 74 -14.96 -17.86 3.40
CA ILE A 74 -13.80 -18.54 3.99
C ILE A 74 -14.25 -18.99 5.39
N PRO A 75 -14.28 -20.30 5.68
CA PRO A 75 -14.70 -20.78 6.98
C PRO A 75 -13.83 -20.20 8.10
N ASP A 76 -14.42 -19.84 9.23
CA ASP A 76 -13.73 -19.18 10.35
C ASP A 76 -12.63 -20.08 10.97
N ASN A 77 -12.67 -21.39 10.70
CA ASN A 77 -11.69 -22.38 11.15
C ASN A 77 -10.58 -22.67 10.12
N VAL A 78 -10.53 -21.93 9.01
CA VAL A 78 -9.52 -22.08 7.97
C VAL A 78 -8.65 -20.82 7.95
N THR A 79 -7.36 -21.01 8.18
CA THR A 79 -6.37 -19.96 7.95
C THR A 79 -5.95 -19.99 6.49
N LEU A 80 -5.97 -18.82 5.87
CA LEU A 80 -5.46 -18.68 4.51
C LEU A 80 -3.93 -18.75 4.49
N PRO A 81 -3.31 -19.28 3.42
CA PRO A 81 -1.86 -19.36 3.30
C PRO A 81 -1.13 -18.02 3.52
N GLU A 82 -1.74 -16.91 3.11
CA GLU A 82 -1.25 -15.55 3.32
C GLU A 82 -1.27 -15.10 4.79
N ASP A 83 -2.15 -15.66 5.61
CA ASP A 83 -2.31 -15.31 7.03
C ASP A 83 -1.46 -16.17 7.96
N VAL A 84 -0.72 -17.15 7.43
CA VAL A 84 0.16 -18.02 8.23
C VAL A 84 1.23 -17.21 8.97
N CYS A 85 1.72 -16.12 8.38
CA CYS A 85 2.67 -15.21 9.02
C CYS A 85 2.06 -14.45 10.22
N ASN A 86 0.75 -14.21 10.20
CA ASN A 86 0.03 -13.52 11.28
C ASN A 86 -0.25 -14.46 12.48
N LEU A 87 -0.30 -15.77 12.26
CA LEU A 87 -0.45 -16.78 13.33
C LEU A 87 0.83 -17.01 14.14
N MET A 88 2.00 -16.68 13.59
CA MET A 88 3.29 -16.85 14.27
C MET A 88 3.64 -15.68 15.20
N VAL A 89 2.79 -14.64 15.26
CA VAL A 89 2.96 -13.56 16.23
C VAL A 89 2.47 -14.07 17.57
N ASN A 90 3.42 -14.57 18.37
CA ASN A 90 3.16 -15.00 19.72
C ASN A 90 2.89 -13.75 20.59
N GLU A 91 1.61 -13.43 20.86
CA GLU A 91 1.20 -12.24 21.64
C GLU A 91 1.80 -12.16 23.07
N GLN A 92 2.48 -13.23 23.51
CA GLN A 92 3.11 -13.31 24.84
C GLN A 92 4.56 -12.82 24.89
N GLU A 93 5.25 -12.74 23.75
CA GLU A 93 6.58 -12.14 23.73
C GLU A 93 6.42 -10.67 23.34
N ASP A 94 6.77 -9.79 24.28
CA ASP A 94 6.90 -8.33 24.09
C ASP A 94 8.06 -8.03 23.12
N GLU A 95 8.14 -8.72 21.98
CA GLU A 95 9.13 -8.51 20.93
C GLU A 95 9.13 -7.05 20.50
N HIS A 96 7.95 -6.42 20.51
CA HIS A 96 7.81 -4.99 20.24
C HIS A 96 8.49 -4.14 21.32
N GLY A 97 8.27 -4.42 22.61
CA GLY A 97 8.95 -3.74 23.70
C GLY A 97 10.44 -4.05 23.80
N GLU A 98 10.88 -5.25 23.42
CA GLU A 98 12.31 -5.57 23.28
C GLU A 98 12.95 -4.80 22.13
N LEU A 99 12.28 -4.70 20.98
CA LEU A 99 12.71 -3.86 19.87
C LEU A 99 12.79 -2.39 20.29
N GLU A 100 11.78 -1.87 20.97
CA GLU A 100 11.77 -0.48 21.44
C GLU A 100 12.90 -0.20 22.43
N ARG A 101 13.15 -1.10 23.38
CA ARG A 101 14.29 -1.00 24.31
C ARG A 101 15.61 -1.02 23.56
N ARG A 102 15.75 -1.91 22.56
CA ARG A 102 16.97 -2.00 21.75
C ARG A 102 17.21 -0.74 20.92
N VAL A 103 16.16 -0.20 20.30
CA VAL A 103 16.22 1.07 19.56
C VAL A 103 16.61 2.22 20.49
N LYS A 104 16.07 2.27 21.71
CA LYS A 104 16.41 3.31 22.69
C LYS A 104 17.86 3.22 23.14
N ASN A 105 18.38 2.01 23.38
CA ASN A 105 19.77 1.79 23.75
C ASN A 105 20.72 2.18 22.63
N LEU A 106 20.44 1.77 21.39
CA LEU A 106 21.24 2.14 20.22
C LEU A 106 21.26 3.66 20.00
N LYS A 107 20.14 4.36 20.20
CA LYS A 107 20.12 5.84 20.13
C LYS A 107 21.03 6.49 21.16
N LYS A 108 21.11 5.92 22.37
CA LYS A 108 21.99 6.41 23.42
C LYS A 108 23.46 6.15 23.06
N GLU A 109 23.79 4.94 22.64
CA GLU A 109 25.16 4.59 22.20
C GLU A 109 25.63 5.49 21.05
N ILE A 110 24.77 5.77 20.07
CA ILE A 110 25.09 6.69 18.97
C ILE A 110 25.39 8.11 19.50
N ALA A 111 24.63 8.58 20.49
CA ALA A 111 24.87 9.89 21.08
C ALA A 111 26.21 9.93 21.84
N ASP A 112 26.50 8.89 22.62
CA ASP A 112 27.75 8.77 23.38
C ASP A 112 28.97 8.73 22.44
N ILE A 113 28.92 7.90 21.39
CA ILE A 113 29.97 7.82 20.36
C ILE A 113 30.18 9.16 19.65
N ARG A 114 29.10 9.92 19.37
CA ARG A 114 29.23 11.25 18.76
C ARG A 114 29.94 12.25 19.67
N VAL A 115 29.66 12.21 20.97
CA VAL A 115 30.35 13.09 21.94
C VAL A 115 31.83 12.73 21.99
N GLU A 116 32.16 11.45 22.07
CA GLU A 116 33.55 10.99 22.11
C GLU A 116 34.31 11.34 20.82
N SER A 117 33.69 11.18 19.65
CA SER A 117 34.27 11.59 18.37
C SER A 117 34.58 13.09 18.32
N ASN A 118 33.71 13.94 18.87
CA ASN A 118 33.96 15.38 18.90
C ASN A 118 35.13 15.74 19.83
N LEU A 119 35.26 15.06 20.97
CA LEU A 119 36.39 15.27 21.88
C LEU A 119 37.72 14.89 21.20
N LEU A 120 37.75 13.76 20.50
CA LEU A 120 38.93 13.34 19.74
C LEU A 120 39.27 14.33 18.62
N ASP A 121 38.29 14.86 17.90
CA ASP A 121 38.51 15.88 16.87
C ASP A 121 39.13 17.16 17.45
N ASP A 122 38.72 17.57 18.65
CA ASP A 122 39.28 18.73 19.33
C ASP A 122 40.72 18.48 19.81
N GLU A 123 41.02 17.28 20.32
CA GLU A 123 42.38 16.87 20.66
C GLU A 123 43.30 16.83 19.43
N ILE A 124 42.80 16.33 18.29
CA ILE A 124 43.54 16.30 17.02
C ILE A 124 43.87 17.73 16.58
N LYS A 125 42.89 18.65 16.58
CA LYS A 125 43.12 20.06 16.23
C LYS A 125 44.16 20.70 17.13
N LEU A 126 44.14 20.39 18.43
CA LEU A 126 45.12 20.91 19.38
C LEU A 126 46.52 20.37 19.06
N ALA A 127 46.66 19.07 18.80
CA ALA A 127 47.91 18.43 18.42
C ALA A 127 48.46 19.00 17.10
N GLU A 128 47.61 19.23 16.10
CA GLU A 128 47.98 19.90 14.84
C GLU A 128 48.47 21.34 15.07
N GLY A 129 47.80 22.07 15.96
CA GLY A 129 48.22 23.40 16.40
C GLY A 129 49.62 23.41 17.01
N VAL A 130 49.88 22.48 17.94
CA VAL A 130 51.21 22.32 18.55
C VAL A 130 52.27 21.95 17.51
N LEU A 131 51.96 21.01 16.61
CA LEU A 131 52.87 20.63 15.51
C LEU A 131 53.20 21.82 14.61
N LYS A 132 52.23 22.69 14.31
CA LYS A 132 52.44 23.90 13.51
C LYS A 132 53.39 24.86 14.23
N VAL A 133 53.20 25.09 15.53
CA VAL A 133 54.11 25.93 16.33
C VAL A 133 55.53 25.36 16.35
N LEU A 134 55.68 24.06 16.60
CA LEU A 134 56.99 23.39 16.61
C LEU A 134 57.69 23.47 15.25
N LYS A 135 56.95 23.30 14.14
CA LYS A 135 57.49 23.50 12.78
C LYS A 135 57.96 24.94 12.57
N THR A 136 57.21 25.93 13.03
CA THR A 136 57.60 27.35 12.96
C THR A 136 58.86 27.63 13.78
N ILE A 137 58.94 27.15 15.02
CA ILE A 137 60.14 27.31 15.88
C ILE A 137 61.36 26.67 15.21
N ARG A 138 61.23 25.46 14.65
CA ARG A 138 62.30 24.79 13.91
C ARG A 138 62.77 25.61 12.71
N LYS A 139 61.84 26.22 11.98
CA LYS A 139 62.15 27.09 10.82
C LYS A 139 62.86 28.37 11.26
N CYS A 140 62.36 29.07 12.28
CA CYS A 140 63.01 30.27 12.83
C CYS A 140 64.42 29.96 13.38
N ARG A 141 64.62 28.79 14.01
CA ARG A 141 65.95 28.35 14.47
C ARG A 141 66.90 28.09 13.30
N ALA A 142 66.41 27.52 12.20
CA ALA A 142 67.22 27.32 10.99
C ALA A 142 67.62 28.67 10.36
N GLU A 143 66.72 29.66 10.35
CA GLU A 143 66.98 31.01 9.85
C GLU A 143 67.98 31.78 10.75
N LEU A 144 67.90 31.63 12.07
CA LEU A 144 68.86 32.19 13.04
C LEU A 144 70.25 31.54 12.96
N GLY A 145 70.34 30.26 12.56
CA GLY A 145 71.61 29.58 12.29
C GLY A 145 72.28 29.96 10.97
N THR A 146 71.62 30.76 10.12
CA THR A 146 72.14 31.19 8.81
C THR A 146 72.57 32.67 8.74
N LYS A 147 72.52 33.42 9.85
CA LYS A 147 73.17 34.74 9.92
C LYS A 147 74.63 34.53 10.36
N PRO A 148 75.64 34.69 9.47
CA PRO A 148 77.03 34.62 9.88
C PRO A 148 77.34 35.77 10.85
N GLU A 149 78.08 35.45 11.91
CA GLU A 149 78.81 36.39 12.75
C GLU A 149 79.78 37.19 11.88
N ALA A 150 79.31 38.26 11.26
CA ALA A 150 80.14 39.14 10.44
C ALA A 150 79.69 40.58 10.61
N GLU A 151 79.77 41.11 11.83
CA GLU A 151 79.88 42.56 12.10
C GLU A 151 80.23 42.77 13.58
N CYS A 152 81.53 42.62 13.90
CA CYS A 152 82.19 43.35 14.99
C CYS A 152 83.72 43.20 14.85
N ARG A 153 84.27 43.75 13.77
CA ARG A 153 85.58 44.40 13.85
C ARG A 153 85.32 45.90 14.03
N ILE A 154 86.33 46.58 14.59
CA ILE A 154 86.48 48.03 14.78
C ILE A 154 86.18 48.49 16.23
N HIS A 155 87.18 48.39 17.10
CA HIS A 155 87.90 49.55 17.68
C HIS A 155 88.86 49.07 18.79
N GLN A 156 90.14 48.87 18.44
CA GLN A 156 91.27 49.16 19.32
C GLN A 156 91.93 50.44 18.80
#